data_AF-A0AAW6TY88-F1
#
_entry.id   AF-A0AAW6TY88-F1
#
_cell.length_a   1.000
_cell.length_b   1.000
_cell.length_c   1.000
_cell.angle_alpha   90.00
_cell.angle_beta   90.00
_cell.angle_gamma   90.00
#
_symmetry.space_group_name_H-M   'P 1'
#
loop_
_entity.id
_entity.type
_entity.pdbx_description
1 polymer ?
#
loop_
_entity_poly.entity_id
_entity_poly.type
_entity_poly.pdbx_seq_one_letter_code
_entity_poly.pdbx_strand_id
1 'polypeptide(L)'
;MKNLIYGGIIVLCLVIAGIVILVTRSGGSGGVDSLSDDTQLWVMCAACRASYEMGEKEFYTQLRQKSVELANPMARAFLTCQKCGKDRVVKAVKCGKCGEVFPEGAVPNDFSDRCPKCKFSPTEETRKARQAEQAQN
;
A
#
# COMPACT_ATOMS: atom_id res chain seq x y z
N MET A 1 21.11 -15.19 -47.33
CA MET A 1 21.92 -14.54 -46.27
C MET A 1 21.08 -13.71 -45.30
N LYS A 2 20.12 -12.88 -45.74
CA LYS A 2 19.23 -12.10 -44.84
C LYS A 2 18.39 -12.97 -43.87
N ASN A 3 17.87 -14.11 -44.34
CA ASN A 3 17.02 -15.00 -43.53
C ASN A 3 17.78 -15.75 -42.41
N LEU A 4 19.09 -15.95 -42.56
CA LEU A 4 19.96 -16.52 -41.51
C LEU A 4 20.24 -15.49 -40.40
N ILE A 5 20.37 -14.21 -40.76
CA ILE A 5 20.55 -13.11 -39.81
C ILE A 5 19.27 -12.92 -38.99
N TYR A 6 18.09 -12.91 -39.64
CA TYR A 6 16.81 -12.83 -38.93
C TYR A 6 16.55 -14.06 -38.05
N GLY A 7 16.90 -15.27 -38.52
CA GLY A 7 16.82 -16.48 -37.70
C GLY A 7 17.67 -16.40 -36.43
N GLY A 8 18.91 -15.91 -36.55
CA GLY A 8 19.79 -15.69 -35.39
C GLY A 8 19.25 -14.68 -34.39
N ILE A 9 18.67 -13.58 -34.87
CA ILE A 9 18.06 -12.55 -34.02
C ILE A 9 16.85 -13.10 -33.26
N ILE A 10 15.99 -13.88 -33.91
CA ILE A 10 14.80 -14.47 -33.28
C ILE A 10 15.21 -15.42 -32.14
N VAL A 11 16.19 -16.29 -32.37
CA VAL A 11 16.69 -17.21 -31.34
C VAL A 11 17.30 -16.44 -30.16
N LEU A 12 18.09 -15.40 -30.43
CA LEU A 12 18.65 -14.55 -29.39
C LEU A 12 17.55 -13.88 -28.54
N CYS A 13 16.51 -13.34 -29.17
CA CYS A 13 15.38 -12.73 -28.47
C CYS A 13 14.62 -13.75 -27.59
N LEU A 14 14.41 -14.98 -28.07
CA LEU A 14 13.74 -16.02 -27.30
C LEU A 14 14.57 -16.47 -26.09
N VAL A 15 15.90 -16.56 -26.25
CA VAL A 15 16.81 -16.87 -25.14
C VAL A 15 16.80 -15.75 -24.10
N ILE A 16 16.87 -14.49 -24.53
CA ILE A 16 16.78 -13.34 -23.62
C ILE A 16 15.45 -13.32 -22.89
N ALA A 17 14.33 -13.55 -23.59
CA ALA A 17 13.01 -13.64 -22.96
C ALA A 17 12.93 -14.78 -21.93
N GLY A 18 13.49 -15.95 -22.24
CA GLY A 18 13.58 -17.08 -21.33
C GLY A 18 14.40 -16.77 -20.08
N ILE A 19 15.55 -16.10 -20.23
CA ILE A 19 16.40 -15.67 -19.11
C ILE A 19 15.67 -14.65 -18.25
N VAL A 20 15.02 -13.65 -18.86
CA VAL A 20 14.23 -12.65 -18.12
C VAL A 20 13.13 -13.34 -17.30
N ILE A 21 12.40 -14.30 -17.86
CA ILE A 21 11.35 -15.05 -17.12
C ILE A 21 11.95 -15.87 -15.96
N LEU A 22 13.09 -16.52 -16.16
CA LEU A 22 13.78 -17.29 -15.13
C LEU A 22 14.30 -16.41 -13.98
N VAL A 23 14.90 -15.26 -14.30
CA VAL A 23 15.47 -14.33 -13.32
C VAL A 23 14.38 -13.48 -12.63
N THR A 24 13.28 -13.16 -13.32
CA THR A 24 12.17 -12.43 -12.69
C THR A 24 11.26 -13.33 -11.85
N ARG A 25 11.21 -14.64 -12.10
CA ARG A 25 10.49 -15.59 -11.25
C ARG A 25 11.16 -15.90 -9.91
N SER A 26 12.45 -15.59 -9.73
CA SER A 26 13.17 -15.76 -8.47
C SER A 26 13.15 -14.51 -7.58
N GLY A 27 12.42 -13.46 -7.96
CA GLY A 27 12.15 -12.30 -7.12
C GLY A 27 11.33 -12.72 -5.89
N GLY A 28 11.99 -12.72 -4.74
CA GLY A 28 11.48 -13.28 -3.48
C GLY A 28 10.07 -12.83 -3.12
N SER A 29 9.31 -13.76 -2.55
CA SER A 29 7.98 -13.55 -1.99
C SER A 29 8.07 -12.71 -0.70
N GLY A 30 8.47 -11.45 -0.82
CA GLY A 30 8.19 -10.43 0.19
C GLY A 30 6.73 -9.99 0.07
N GLY A 31 5.80 -10.93 0.23
CA GLY A 31 4.38 -10.69 0.20
C GLY A 31 3.86 -10.30 1.59
N VAL A 32 2.53 -10.24 1.73
CA VAL A 32 1.85 -10.12 3.04
C VAL A 32 2.35 -11.13 4.10
N ASP A 33 2.99 -12.21 3.67
CA ASP A 33 3.59 -13.24 4.51
C ASP A 33 4.78 -12.76 5.37
N SER A 34 5.42 -11.63 5.03
CA SER A 34 6.47 -11.02 5.86
C SER A 34 5.94 -10.07 6.94
N LEU A 35 4.63 -9.81 6.97
CA LEU A 35 4.00 -8.96 7.99
C LEU A 35 3.76 -9.76 9.27
N SER A 36 4.05 -9.15 10.42
CA SER A 36 3.73 -9.72 11.73
C SER A 36 2.22 -9.73 11.97
N ASP A 37 1.74 -10.80 12.60
CA ASP A 37 0.34 -10.95 13.00
C ASP A 37 -0.03 -10.01 14.16
N ASP A 38 0.98 -9.51 14.90
CA ASP A 38 0.80 -8.65 16.07
C ASP A 38 0.51 -7.17 15.70
N THR A 39 0.77 -6.77 14.46
CA THR A 39 0.61 -5.36 14.07
C THR A 39 -0.85 -5.07 13.75
N GLN A 40 -1.42 -4.11 14.48
CA GLN A 40 -2.77 -3.60 14.22
C GLN A 40 -2.70 -2.28 13.46
N LEU A 41 -3.66 -2.06 12.57
CA LEU A 41 -3.86 -0.78 11.90
C LEU A 41 -5.30 -0.28 12.11
N TRP A 42 -5.46 1.03 12.01
CA TRP A 42 -6.78 1.65 12.01
C TRP A 42 -7.38 1.60 10.61
N VAL A 43 -8.66 1.24 10.53
CA VAL A 43 -9.46 1.40 9.31
C VAL A 43 -10.71 2.22 9.57
N MET A 44 -11.21 2.82 8.51
CA MET A 44 -12.45 3.58 8.52
C MET A 44 -13.29 3.24 7.30
N CYS A 45 -14.60 3.06 7.50
CA CYS A 45 -15.54 2.93 6.41
C CYS A 45 -16.02 4.31 5.92
N ALA A 46 -15.78 4.63 4.65
CA ALA A 46 -16.26 5.88 4.06
C ALA A 46 -17.80 5.95 3.96
N ALA A 47 -18.51 4.81 4.02
CA ALA A 47 -19.97 4.78 3.90
C ALA A 47 -20.72 5.02 5.22
N CYS A 48 -20.29 4.41 6.32
CA CYS A 48 -20.95 4.52 7.63
C CYS A 48 -20.12 5.27 8.69
N ARG A 49 -18.90 5.70 8.34
CA ARG A 49 -17.95 6.38 9.22
C ARG A 49 -17.54 5.60 10.47
N ALA A 50 -17.83 4.30 10.52
CA ALA A 50 -17.30 3.43 11.57
C ALA A 50 -15.78 3.28 11.41
N SER A 51 -15.07 3.42 12.52
CA SER A 51 -13.64 3.16 12.63
C SER A 51 -13.38 2.02 13.60
N TYR A 52 -12.41 1.17 13.28
CA TYR A 52 -11.99 0.05 14.12
C TYR A 52 -10.56 -0.36 13.80
N GLU A 53 -9.95 -1.13 14.70
CA GLU A 53 -8.65 -1.74 14.47
C GLU A 53 -8.81 -3.10 13.79
N MET A 54 -7.85 -3.42 12.92
CA MET A 54 -7.73 -4.75 12.32
C MET A 54 -6.26 -5.09 12.10
N GLY A 55 -5.94 -6.38 12.01
CA GLY A 55 -4.59 -6.83 11.75
C GLY A 55 -4.08 -6.30 10.41
N GLU A 56 -2.85 -5.80 10.38
CA GLU A 56 -2.24 -5.26 9.16
C GLU A 56 -2.13 -6.33 8.06
N LYS A 57 -1.68 -7.53 8.45
CA LYS A 57 -1.62 -8.68 7.54
C LYS A 57 -2.99 -9.08 7.03
N GLU A 58 -4.00 -9.10 7.92
CA GLU A 58 -5.38 -9.40 7.55
C GLU A 58 -5.90 -8.39 6.52
N PHE A 59 -5.66 -7.09 6.74
CA PHE A 59 -6.05 -6.02 5.85
C PHE A 59 -5.48 -6.22 4.45
N TYR A 60 -4.16 -6.39 4.32
CA TYR A 60 -3.55 -6.55 3.00
C TYR A 60 -3.89 -7.89 2.34
N THR A 61 -4.11 -8.96 3.13
CA THR A 61 -4.54 -10.26 2.60
C THR A 61 -5.92 -10.15 1.96
N GLN A 62 -6.88 -9.57 2.66
CA GLN A 62 -8.23 -9.36 2.11
C GLN A 62 -8.19 -8.39 0.91
N LEU A 63 -7.35 -7.36 0.97
CA LEU A 63 -7.25 -6.37 -0.11
C LEU A 63 -6.68 -7.02 -1.38
N ARG A 64 -5.67 -7.88 -1.22
CA ARG A 64 -5.10 -8.68 -2.30
C ARG A 64 -6.14 -9.62 -2.90
N GLN A 65 -6.88 -10.35 -2.07
CA GLN A 65 -7.97 -11.23 -2.54
C GLN A 65 -9.01 -10.44 -3.36
N LYS A 66 -9.47 -9.29 -2.83
CA LYS A 66 -10.41 -8.41 -3.55
C LYS A 66 -9.86 -7.88 -4.86
N SER A 67 -8.57 -7.54 -4.91
CA SER A 67 -7.94 -7.06 -6.15
C SER A 67 -7.88 -8.15 -7.23
N VAL A 68 -7.66 -9.41 -6.85
CA VAL A 68 -7.69 -10.55 -7.76
C VAL A 68 -9.11 -10.83 -8.27
N GLU A 69 -10.12 -10.75 -7.38
CA GLU A 69 -11.54 -10.91 -7.74
C GLU A 69 -12.01 -9.88 -8.77
N LEU A 70 -11.54 -8.63 -8.67
CA LEU A 70 -11.97 -7.52 -9.53
C LEU A 70 -11.54 -7.70 -11.00
N ALA A 71 -10.61 -8.61 -11.30
CA ALA A 71 -10.08 -8.92 -12.64
C ALA A 71 -9.63 -7.69 -13.48
N ASN A 72 -9.53 -6.51 -12.84
CA ASN A 72 -9.17 -5.25 -13.46
C ASN A 72 -8.02 -4.63 -12.65
N PRO A 73 -6.80 -4.58 -13.22
CA PRO A 73 -5.63 -4.05 -12.53
C PRO A 73 -5.73 -2.54 -12.24
N MET A 74 -6.63 -1.81 -12.89
CA MET A 74 -6.89 -0.39 -12.62
C MET A 74 -8.01 -0.15 -11.60
N ALA A 75 -8.78 -1.19 -11.22
CA ALA A 75 -9.85 -1.02 -10.26
C ALA A 75 -9.28 -0.95 -8.83
N ARG A 76 -9.70 0.07 -8.08
CA ARG A 76 -9.35 0.18 -6.67
C ARG A 76 -10.18 -0.83 -5.86
N ALA A 77 -9.51 -1.80 -5.26
CA ALA A 77 -10.13 -2.71 -4.31
C ALA A 77 -10.46 -1.98 -3.00
N PHE A 78 -11.62 -2.30 -2.43
CA PHE A 78 -12.05 -1.85 -1.11
C PHE A 78 -12.46 -3.06 -0.29
N LEU A 79 -12.23 -3.02 1.03
CA LEU A 79 -12.72 -4.06 1.92
C LEU A 79 -14.18 -3.82 2.31
N THR A 80 -14.86 -4.93 2.57
CA THR A 80 -16.24 -4.94 3.07
C THR A 80 -16.26 -4.48 4.52
N CYS A 81 -17.08 -3.48 4.83
CA CYS A 81 -17.23 -2.99 6.19
C CYS A 81 -17.97 -4.01 7.06
N GLN A 82 -17.36 -4.43 8.17
CA GLN A 82 -17.98 -5.35 9.12
C GLN A 82 -19.23 -4.77 9.82
N LYS A 83 -19.42 -3.45 9.80
CA LYS A 83 -20.56 -2.77 10.44
C LYS A 83 -21.74 -2.52 9.51
N CYS A 84 -21.50 -2.27 8.21
CA CYS A 84 -22.57 -1.90 7.28
C CYS A 84 -22.60 -2.74 5.98
N GLY A 85 -21.67 -3.67 5.80
CA GLY A 85 -21.62 -4.58 4.66
C GLY A 85 -21.21 -3.94 3.32
N LYS A 86 -20.83 -2.65 3.31
CA LYS A 86 -20.45 -1.93 2.07
C LYS A 86 -18.94 -1.97 1.83
N ASP A 87 -18.52 -2.13 0.58
CA ASP A 87 -17.12 -2.12 0.14
C ASP A 87 -16.56 -0.71 0.04
N ARG A 88 -16.27 -0.13 1.22
CA ARG A 88 -15.82 1.26 1.38
C ARG A 88 -14.84 1.44 2.53
N VAL A 89 -14.22 0.36 3.01
CA VAL A 89 -13.20 0.45 4.06
C VAL A 89 -11.86 0.88 3.46
N VAL A 90 -11.22 1.85 4.11
CA VAL A 90 -9.91 2.38 3.76
C VAL A 90 -9.02 2.43 5.00
N LYS A 91 -7.70 2.48 4.79
CA LYS A 91 -6.73 2.74 5.88
C LYS A 91 -7.03 4.08 6.53
N ALA A 92 -6.87 4.12 7.84
CA ALA A 92 -7.08 5.29 8.66
C ALA A 92 -5.92 5.48 9.63
N VAL A 93 -5.81 6.70 10.15
CA VAL A 93 -4.81 7.08 11.14
C VAL A 93 -5.56 7.69 12.32
N LYS A 94 -5.15 7.31 13.54
CA LYS A 94 -5.61 7.94 14.77
C LYS A 94 -4.65 9.08 15.15
N CYS A 95 -5.17 10.29 15.24
CA CYS A 95 -4.38 11.44 15.66
C CYS A 95 -3.92 11.29 17.12
N GLY A 96 -2.61 11.29 17.37
CA GLY A 96 -2.05 11.25 18.72
C GLY A 96 -2.35 12.50 19.57
N LYS A 97 -2.71 13.63 18.95
CA LYS A 97 -2.96 14.90 19.66
C LYS A 97 -4.42 15.13 20.05
N CYS A 98 -5.37 14.82 19.17
CA CYS A 98 -6.80 15.08 19.40
C CYS A 98 -7.67 13.81 19.38
N GLY A 99 -7.10 12.63 19.16
CA GLY A 99 -7.79 11.34 19.17
C GLY A 99 -8.68 11.06 17.95
N GLU A 100 -8.80 12.01 17.02
CA GLU A 100 -9.61 11.86 15.80
C GLU A 100 -9.06 10.73 14.92
N VAL A 101 -9.93 9.85 14.44
CA VAL A 101 -9.59 8.82 13.44
C VAL A 101 -10.06 9.29 12.07
N PHE A 102 -9.14 9.36 11.11
CA PHE A 102 -9.41 9.89 9.78
C PHE A 102 -8.75 9.03 8.70
N PRO A 103 -9.24 9.03 7.44
CA PRO A 103 -8.61 8.30 6.36
C PRO A 103 -7.16 8.72 6.16
N GLU A 104 -6.27 7.76 5.88
CA GLU A 104 -4.89 8.07 5.51
C GLU A 104 -4.88 8.99 4.27
N GLY A 105 -4.15 10.11 4.34
CA GLY A 105 -4.14 11.12 3.27
C GLY A 105 -5.42 11.96 3.18
N ALA A 106 -6.16 12.14 4.29
CA ALA A 106 -7.37 12.97 4.31
C ALA A 106 -7.15 14.43 3.88
N VAL A 107 -5.95 14.98 4.10
CA VAL A 107 -5.59 16.34 3.65
C VAL A 107 -4.81 16.23 2.33
N PRO A 108 -5.37 16.75 1.20
CA PRO A 108 -4.69 16.71 -0.09
C PRO A 108 -3.37 17.49 -0.07
N ASN A 109 -2.36 16.98 -0.79
CA ASN A 109 -1.04 17.60 -0.93
C ASN A 109 -0.28 17.84 0.39
N ASP A 110 -0.53 17.02 1.41
CA ASP A 110 0.15 17.09 2.71
C ASP A 110 0.56 15.67 3.17
N PHE A 111 1.12 15.55 4.39
CA PHE A 111 1.47 14.26 4.96
C PHE A 111 0.24 13.37 5.13
N SER A 112 0.41 12.06 4.94
CA SER A 112 -0.68 11.09 5.03
C SER A 112 -1.28 10.98 6.44
N ASP A 113 -0.52 11.38 7.46
CA ASP A 113 -0.92 11.45 8.87
C ASP A 113 -1.35 12.86 9.32
N ARG A 114 -1.51 13.81 8.39
CA ARG A 114 -2.01 15.16 8.70
C ARG A 114 -3.44 15.07 9.19
N CYS A 115 -3.63 15.40 10.46
CA CYS A 115 -4.96 15.46 11.05
C CYS A 115 -5.78 16.62 10.46
N PRO A 116 -6.95 16.38 9.85
CA PRO A 116 -7.78 17.44 9.28
C PRO A 116 -8.38 18.39 10.33
N LYS A 117 -8.44 17.95 11.59
CA LYS A 117 -9.05 18.71 12.70
C LYS A 117 -8.08 19.64 13.42
N CYS A 118 -6.91 19.13 13.80
CA CYS A 118 -5.93 19.89 14.59
C CYS A 118 -4.62 20.21 13.84
N LYS A 119 -4.52 19.81 12.57
CA LYS A 119 -3.35 20.01 11.70
C LYS A 119 -2.05 19.38 12.19
N PHE A 120 -2.08 18.56 13.23
CA PHE A 120 -0.91 17.82 13.71
C PHE A 120 -0.50 16.71 12.72
N SER A 121 0.81 16.47 12.58
CA SER A 121 1.40 15.37 11.83
C SER A 121 2.65 14.87 12.58
N PRO A 122 2.66 13.62 13.08
CA PRO A 122 3.85 12.97 13.64
C PRO A 122 5.06 13.00 12.69
N THR A 123 4.80 12.80 11.39
CA THR A 123 5.82 12.79 10.35
C THR A 123 6.51 14.14 10.22
N GLU A 124 5.74 15.23 10.27
CA GLU A 124 6.31 16.58 10.22
C GLU A 124 7.19 16.87 11.44
N GLU A 125 6.74 16.53 12.64
CA GLU A 125 7.51 16.76 13.87
C GLU A 125 8.82 15.97 13.86
N THR A 126 8.76 14.70 13.47
CA THR A 126 9.95 13.85 13.34
C THR A 126 10.93 14.38 12.29
N ARG A 127 10.42 14.92 11.17
CA ARG A 127 11.26 15.55 10.14
C ARG A 127 11.94 16.81 10.66
N LYS A 128 11.21 17.68 11.38
CA LYS A 128 11.77 18.90 11.99
C LYS A 128 12.82 18.58 13.05
N ALA A 129 12.58 17.58 13.90
CA ALA A 129 13.53 17.15 14.91
C ALA A 129 14.86 16.69 14.28
N ARG A 130 14.79 15.82 13.26
CA ARG A 130 15.99 15.36 12.54
C ARG A 130 16.74 16.49 11.83
N GLN A 131 16.03 17.47 11.27
CA GLN A 131 16.67 18.65 10.67
C GLN A 131 17.36 19.52 11.71
N ALA A 132 16.76 19.69 12.89
CA ALA A 132 17.36 20.45 13.99
C ALA A 132 18.62 19.76 14.53
N GLU A 133 18.60 18.44 14.67
CA GLU A 133 19.77 17.63 15.06
C GLU A 133 20.91 17.75 14.04
N GLN A 134 20.60 17.71 12.74
CA GLN A 134 21.58 17.86 11.66
C GLN A 134 22.18 19.27 11.58
N ALA A 135 21.45 20.31 12.02
CA ALA A 135 21.95 21.67 12.04
C ALA A 135 22.87 21.98 13.24
N GLN A 136 22.91 21.08 14.24
CA GLN A 136 23.73 21.21 15.45
C GLN A 136 25.02 20.36 15.42
N ASN A 137 25.16 19.49 14.42
CA ASN A 137 26.36 18.68 14.15
C ASN A 137 27.14 19.24 12.97
#